data_AF-A0A1Y0ICB0-F1
#
_entry.id   AF-A0A1Y0ICB0-F1
#
_cell.length_a   1.000
_cell.length_b   1.000
_cell.length_c   1.000
_cell.angle_alpha   90.00
_cell.angle_beta   90.00
_cell.angle_gamma   90.00
#
_symmetry.space_group_name_H-M   'P 1'
#
loop_
_entity.id
_entity.type
_entity.pdbx_description
1 polymer ?
#
loop_
_entity_poly.entity_id
_entity_poly.type
_entity_poly.pdbx_seq_one_letter_code
_entity_poly.pdbx_strand_id
1 'polypeptide(L)' 'MSKSQTEHARNVVAAFKEKISRSGIEHIGEKHFAELELLIESAIDSAVYIELERAAEKVAETARELKRSAERFD' A
#
# COMPACT_ATOMS: atom_id res chain seq x y z
N MET A 1 -3.90 -1.67 -10.41
CA MET A 1 -3.99 -2.55 -9.22
C MET A 1 -3.27 -3.84 -9.54
N SER A 2 -2.31 -4.27 -8.71
CA SER A 2 -1.57 -5.50 -8.96
C SER A 2 -2.25 -6.69 -8.27
N LYS A 3 -2.21 -7.87 -8.90
CA LYS A 3 -2.75 -9.12 -8.33
C LYS A 3 -2.18 -9.42 -6.93
N SER A 4 -0.94 -8.97 -6.66
CA SER A 4 -0.26 -9.20 -5.39
C SER A 4 -0.88 -8.42 -4.23
N GLN A 5 -1.41 -7.22 -4.46
CA GLN A 5 -2.01 -6.39 -3.41
C GLN A 5 -3.38 -6.94 -3.00
N THR A 6 -4.18 -7.35 -3.99
CA THR A 6 -5.45 -8.05 -3.79
C THR A 6 -5.26 -9.34 -2.97
N GLU A 7 -4.24 -10.15 -3.31
CA GLU A 7 -3.95 -11.38 -2.56
C GLU A 7 -3.49 -11.09 -1.12
N HIS A 8 -2.69 -10.05 -0.92
CA HIS A 8 -2.28 -9.66 0.43
C HIS A 8 -3.46 -9.20 1.29
N ALA A 9 -4.36 -8.38 0.74
CA ALA A 9 -5.56 -7.93 1.44
C ALA A 9 -6.44 -9.11 1.88
N ARG A 10 -6.63 -10.10 0.99
CA ARG A 10 -7.34 -11.36 1.31
C ARG A 10 -6.70 -12.10 2.47
N ASN A 11 -5.38 -12.25 2.44
CA ASN A 11 -4.64 -12.96 3.47
C ASN A 11 -4.77 -12.26 4.83
N VAL A 12 -4.77 -10.92 4.87
CA VAL A 12 -4.98 -10.15 6.10
C VAL A 12 -6.40 -10.36 6.63
N VAL A 13 -7.42 -10.30 5.77
CA VAL A 13 -8.81 -10.55 6.19
C VAL A 13 -9.01 -11.99 6.66
N ALA A 14 -8.41 -12.98 5.98
CA ALA A 14 -8.44 -14.38 6.40
C ALA A 14 -7.80 -14.56 7.79
N ALA A 15 -6.62 -14.00 8.02
CA ALA A 15 -5.96 -14.02 9.33
C ALA A 15 -6.77 -13.29 10.41
N PHE A 16 -7.51 -12.23 10.04
CA PHE A 16 -8.42 -11.56 10.97
C PHE A 16 -9.61 -12.45 11.35
N LYS A 17 -10.23 -13.14 10.38
CA LYS A 17 -11.30 -14.11 10.62
C LYS A 17 -10.87 -15.23 11.56
N GLU A 18 -9.62 -15.71 11.45
CA GLU A 18 -9.07 -16.76 12.33
C GLU A 18 -8.90 -16.31 13.79
N LYS A 19 -8.81 -15.01 14.05
CA LYS A 19 -8.57 -14.45 15.40
C LYS A 19 -9.84 -14.14 16.19
N ILE A 20 -11.00 -14.24 15.55
CA ILE A 20 -12.28 -13.90 16.18
C ILE A 20 -13.16 -15.14 16.36
N SER A 21 -14.12 -15.05 17.28
CA SER A 21 -15.05 -16.15 17.53
C SER A 21 -15.97 -16.38 16.33
N ARG A 22 -16.52 -17.60 16.20
CA ARG A 22 -17.53 -17.91 15.18
C ARG A 22 -18.74 -16.97 15.22
N SER A 23 -19.22 -16.64 16.42
CA SER A 23 -20.30 -15.66 16.60
C SER A 23 -19.90 -14.27 16.10
N GLY A 24 -18.62 -13.90 16.22
CA GLY A 24 -18.08 -12.67 15.65
C GLY A 24 -18.03 -12.68 14.13
N ILE A 25 -17.62 -13.80 13.52
CA ILE A 25 -17.64 -13.98 12.06
C ILE A 25 -19.06 -13.85 11.52
N GLU A 26 -20.03 -14.54 12.14
CA GLU A 26 -21.44 -14.49 11.75
C GLU A 26 -22.04 -13.09 11.93
N HIS A 27 -21.71 -12.39 13.03
CA HIS A 27 -22.22 -11.05 13.30
C HIS A 27 -21.70 -10.00 12.31
N ILE A 28 -20.42 -10.09 11.92
CA ILE A 28 -19.83 -9.20 10.92
C ILE A 28 -20.37 -9.54 9.53
N GLY A 29 -20.43 -10.83 9.18
CA GLY A 29 -20.94 -11.28 7.89
C GLY A 29 -20.01 -10.97 6.71
N GLU A 30 -20.18 -11.76 5.64
CA GLU A 30 -19.27 -11.76 4.49
C GLU A 30 -19.20 -10.42 3.75
N LYS A 31 -20.30 -9.65 3.73
CA LYS A 31 -20.32 -8.32 3.10
C LYS A 31 -19.30 -7.38 3.73
N HIS A 32 -19.26 -7.30 5.06
CA HIS A 32 -18.35 -6.39 5.76
C HIS A 32 -16.90 -6.87 5.70
N PHE A 33 -16.65 -8.17 5.57
CA PHE A 33 -15.30 -8.67 5.30
C PHE A 33 -14.81 -8.34 3.89
N ALA A 34 -15.69 -8.37 2.89
CA ALA A 34 -15.36 -7.92 1.53
C ALA A 34 -15.08 -6.40 1.49
N GLU A 35 -15.85 -5.61 2.23
CA GLU A 35 -15.56 -4.17 2.40
C GLU A 35 -14.21 -3.95 3.10
N LEU A 36 -13.90 -4.74 4.13
CA LEU A 36 -12.60 -4.68 4.81
C LEU A 36 -11.43 -5.05 3.89
N GLU A 37 -11.59 -6.06 3.02
CA GLU A 37 -10.59 -6.42 2.00
C GLU A 37 -10.29 -5.22 1.09
N LEU A 38 -11.34 -4.56 0.57
CA LEU A 38 -11.20 -3.37 -0.28
C LEU A 38 -10.53 -2.21 0.44
N LEU A 39 -10.85 -1.98 1.72
CA LEU A 39 -10.23 -0.93 2.52
C LEU A 39 -8.75 -1.20 2.75
N ILE A 40 -8.37 -2.44 3.05
CA ILE A 40 -6.97 -2.84 3.22
C ILE A 40 -6.21 -2.69 1.90
N GLU A 41 -6.79 -3.14 0.78
CA GLU A 41 -6.19 -2.98 -0.55
C GLU A 41 -5.95 -1.50 -0.88
N SER A 42 -6.94 -0.64 -0.64
CA SER A 42 -6.83 0.80 -0.88
C SER A 42 -5.76 1.47 -0.02
N ALA A 43 -5.61 1.02 1.23
CA ALA A 43 -4.58 1.51 2.14
C ALA A 43 -3.17 1.10 1.68
N ILE A 44 -3.01 -0.14 1.20
CA ILE A 44 -1.75 -0.63 0.64
C ILE A 44 -1.37 0.17 -0.62
N ASP A 45 -2.32 0.37 -1.53
CA ASP A 45 -2.12 1.17 -2.74
C ASP A 45 -1.67 2.59 -2.41
N SER A 46 -2.33 3.22 -1.45
CA SER A 46 -1.99 4.58 -1.00
C SER A 46 -0.58 4.64 -0.40
N ALA A 47 -0.21 3.66 0.44
CA ALA A 47 1.12 3.58 1.03
C ALA A 47 2.21 3.40 -0.04
N VAL A 48 2.00 2.50 -1.00
CA VAL A 48 2.93 2.28 -2.11
C VAL A 48 3.09 3.54 -2.96
N TYR A 49 1.99 4.24 -3.24
CA TYR A 49 2.03 5.50 -3.98
C TYR A 49 2.88 6.57 -3.28
N ILE A 50 2.68 6.76 -1.97
CA ILE A 50 3.45 7.73 -1.18
C ILE A 50 4.95 7.39 -1.20
N GLU A 51 5.32 6.11 -1.07
CA GLU A 51 6.73 5.73 -1.11
C GLU A 51 7.34 5.91 -2.51
N LEU A 52 6.57 5.67 -3.58
CA LEU A 52 7.01 5.95 -4.95
C LEU A 52 7.22 7.44 -5.19
N GLU A 53 6.33 8.30 -4.69
CA GLU A 53 6.46 9.75 -4.76
C GLU A 53 7.76 10.22 -4.08
N ARG A 54 8.01 9.76 -2.85
CA ARG A 54 9.27 10.05 -2.12
C ARG A 54 10.51 9.57 -2.88
N ALA A 55 10.45 8.41 -3.53
CA ALA A 55 11.55 7.92 -4.33
C ALA A 55 11.80 8.80 -5.57
N ALA A 56 10.74 9.23 -6.24
CA ALA A 56 10.82 10.14 -7.38
C ALA A 56 11.41 11.50 -7.00
N GLU A 57 11.03 12.04 -5.84
CA GLU A 57 11.60 13.29 -5.31
C GLU A 57 13.12 13.18 -5.09
N LYS A 58 13.60 12.07 -4.51
CA LYS A 58 15.04 11.83 -4.31
C LYS A 58 15.81 11.77 -5.63
N VAL A 59 15.23 11.12 -6.64
CA VAL A 59 15.83 11.08 -7.99
C VAL A 59 15.89 12.49 -8.59
N ALA A 60 14.82 13.27 -8.45
CA ALA A 60 14.79 14.65 -8.94
C ALA A 60 15.81 15.55 -8.23
N GLU A 61 15.98 15.39 -6.92
CA GLU A 61 16.99 16.11 -6.14
C GLU A 61 18.40 15.76 -6.61
N THR A 62 18.69 14.47 -6.77
CA THR A 62 19.99 13.98 -7.26
C THR A 62 20.29 14.55 -8.66
N ALA A 63 19.30 14.55 -9.55
CA ALA A 63 19.45 15.13 -10.89
C ALA A 63 19.77 16.64 -10.84
N ARG A 64 19.12 17.39 -9.95
CA ARG A 64 19.42 18.82 -9.74
C ARG A 64 20.84 19.03 -9.20
N GLU A 65 21.29 18.18 -8.28
CA GLU A 65 22.65 18.23 -7.73
C GLU A 65 23.72 17.98 -8.80
N LEU A 66 23.50 16.97 -9.66
CA LEU A 66 24.39 16.69 -10.79
C LEU A 66 24.49 17.88 -11.73
N LYS A 67 23.36 18.52 -12.06
CA LYS A 67 23.34 19.72 -12.90
C LYS A 67 24.13 20.87 -12.27
N ARG A 68 23.86 21.17 -10.99
CA ARG A 68 24.58 22.23 -10.25
C ARG A 68 26.08 21.94 -10.15
N SER A 69 26.47 20.68 -10.06
CA SER A 69 27.88 20.28 -10.03
C SER A 69 28.52 20.55 -11.38
N ALA A 70 27.89 20.13 -12.48
CA ALA A 70 28.38 20.39 -13.83
C ALA A 70 28.55 21.90 -14.12
N GLU A 71 27.60 22.73 -13.70
CA GLU A 71 27.68 24.20 -13.82
C GLU A 71 28.85 24.84 -13.04
N ARG A 72 29.43 24.14 -12.06
CA ARG A 72 30.62 24.60 -11.31
C ARG A 72 31.95 24.06 -11.86
N PHE A 73 31.89 23.08 -12.75
CA PHE A 73 33.07 22.51 -13.40
C PHE A 73 33.48 23.28 -14.67
N ASP A 74 32.55 24.06 -15.24
CA ASP A 74 32.78 25.05 -16.30
C ASP A 74 33.18 26.41 -15.68
#